data_AF-A0A9W6IYF7-F1
#
_entry.id   AF-A0A9W6IYF7-F1
#
_cell.length_a   1.000
_cell.length_b   1.000
_cell.length_c   1.000
_cell.angle_alpha   90.00
_cell.angle_beta   90.00
_cell.angle_gamma   90.00
#
_symmetry.space_group_name_H-M   'P 1'
#
loop_
_entity.id
_entity.type
_entity.pdbx_description
1 polymer ?
#
loop_
_entity_poly.entity_id
_entity_poly.type
_entity_poly.pdbx_seq_one_letter_code
_entity_poly.pdbx_strand_id
1 'polypeptide(L)'
;MLTVVTPATSRRLTTVEHVRADLGLGAANPSGDVLTRMIDQASQAIVTFCRREFARETVREVFRRPGSADILLERDPVISITSAAADGGLLDPLAYEIERGELYRLQGDRRIGWRFRSLTIEYVAGYKLPGEEGTDLPADVELAAIRLVGAALSTQGRDPLIKSEDVDGVSAITYWVPGSQSTLASPEAELLLKPYRRMLIG
;
A
#
# COMPACT_ATOMS: atom_id res chain seq x y z
N MET A 1 -13.43 -13.63 3.09
CA MET A 1 -12.26 -14.33 3.69
C MET A 1 -11.19 -14.35 2.63
N LEU A 2 -10.10 -13.62 2.87
CA LEU A 2 -8.96 -13.53 1.98
C LEU A 2 -7.89 -14.57 2.34
N THR A 3 -7.28 -15.18 1.32
CA THR A 3 -6.12 -16.05 1.46
C THR A 3 -5.10 -15.70 0.39
N VAL A 4 -3.85 -15.49 0.78
CA VAL A 4 -2.75 -15.27 -0.18
C VAL A 4 -2.35 -16.63 -0.78
N VAL A 5 -2.45 -16.75 -2.10
CA VAL A 5 -2.09 -17.96 -2.85
C VAL A 5 -0.62 -17.90 -3.27
N THR A 6 -0.22 -16.77 -3.86
CA THR A 6 1.17 -16.48 -4.19
C THR A 6 1.53 -15.13 -3.59
N PRO A 7 2.39 -15.09 -2.55
CA PRO A 7 2.80 -13.84 -1.92
C PRO A 7 3.75 -13.05 -2.81
N ALA A 8 3.83 -11.75 -2.57
CA ALA A 8 4.80 -10.89 -3.24
C ALA A 8 6.23 -11.24 -2.81
N THR A 9 7.18 -11.10 -3.73
CA THR A 9 8.61 -11.33 -3.47
C THR A 9 9.23 -10.24 -2.60
N SER A 10 8.66 -9.03 -2.64
CA SER A 10 9.04 -7.89 -1.81
C SER A 10 7.80 -7.13 -1.37
N ARG A 11 7.91 -6.40 -0.26
CA ARG A 11 6.90 -5.44 0.22
C ARG A 11 7.47 -4.03 0.38
N ARG A 12 8.69 -3.81 -0.11
CA ARG A 12 9.39 -2.53 0.01
C ARG A 12 8.88 -1.57 -1.05
N LEU A 13 8.34 -0.43 -0.61
CA LEU A 13 7.76 0.59 -1.51
C LEU A 13 8.81 1.50 -2.16
N THR A 14 10.09 1.24 -1.91
CA THR A 14 11.23 1.92 -2.54
C THR A 14 12.49 1.06 -2.39
N THR A 15 13.60 1.48 -2.99
CA THR A 15 14.91 0.81 -2.94
C THR A 15 15.91 1.62 -2.13
N VAL A 16 16.99 0.98 -1.69
CA VAL A 16 18.09 1.68 -0.99
C VAL A 16 18.73 2.70 -1.92
N GLU A 17 18.85 2.35 -3.20
CA GLU A 17 19.41 3.19 -4.25
C GLU A 17 18.60 4.46 -4.45
N HIS A 18 17.27 4.35 -4.56
CA HIS A 18 16.38 5.51 -4.71
C HIS A 18 16.38 6.39 -3.47
N VAL A 19 16.33 5.80 -2.27
CA VAL A 19 16.45 6.55 -1.00
C VAL A 19 17.75 7.34 -0.94
N ARG A 20 18.88 6.74 -1.34
CA ARG A 20 20.17 7.46 -1.35
C ARG A 20 20.18 8.61 -2.34
N ALA A 21 19.68 8.38 -3.55
CA ALA A 21 19.63 9.40 -4.60
C ALA A 21 18.77 10.59 -4.18
N ASP A 22 17.54 10.33 -3.72
CA ASP A 22 16.55 11.38 -3.45
C ASP A 22 16.83 12.16 -2.17
N LEU A 23 17.43 11.51 -1.16
CA LEU A 23 17.81 12.18 0.09
C LEU A 23 19.25 12.74 0.06
N GLY A 24 19.98 12.57 -1.04
CA GLY A 24 21.35 13.05 -1.18
C GLY A 24 22.34 12.38 -0.21
N LEU A 25 22.12 11.11 0.12
CA LEU A 25 22.95 10.37 1.07
C LEU A 25 24.22 9.83 0.41
N GLY A 26 25.31 9.78 1.17
CA GLY A 26 26.56 9.16 0.70
C GLY A 26 26.39 7.67 0.41
N ALA A 27 27.28 7.10 -0.41
CA ALA A 27 27.18 5.70 -0.86
C ALA A 27 27.22 4.66 0.28
N ALA A 28 27.90 4.97 1.39
CA ALA A 28 28.11 4.03 2.50
C ALA A 28 27.45 4.42 3.83
N ASN A 29 26.98 5.67 3.97
CA ASN A 29 26.47 6.20 5.24
C ASN A 29 25.11 6.89 5.05
N PRO A 30 24.05 6.48 5.77
CA PRO A 30 23.96 5.30 6.66
C PRO A 30 24.19 3.99 5.91
N SER A 31 24.47 2.89 6.63
CA SER A 31 24.69 1.58 5.99
C SER A 31 23.43 1.11 5.25
N GLY A 32 23.62 0.25 4.24
CA GLY A 32 22.51 -0.33 3.47
C GLY A 32 21.51 -1.09 4.35
N ASP A 33 21.97 -1.79 5.38
CA ASP A 33 21.11 -2.53 6.30
C ASP A 33 20.22 -1.60 7.14
N VAL A 34 20.76 -0.45 7.56
CA VAL A 34 19.98 0.56 8.29
C VAL A 34 18.88 1.13 7.40
N LEU A 35 19.22 1.50 6.16
CA LEU A 35 18.24 2.00 5.20
C LEU A 35 17.19 0.95 4.87
N THR A 36 17.60 -0.30 4.67
CA THR A 36 16.69 -1.42 4.40
C THR A 36 15.66 -1.59 5.52
N ARG A 37 16.11 -1.60 6.79
CA ARG A 37 15.21 -1.68 7.94
C ARG A 37 14.26 -0.49 8.01
N MET A 38 14.73 0.72 7.69
CA MET A 38 13.88 1.92 7.67
C MET A 38 12.85 1.87 6.54
N ILE A 39 13.23 1.36 5.38
CA ILE A 39 12.32 1.14 4.24
C ILE A 39 11.24 0.12 4.62
N ASP A 40 11.59 -0.97 5.30
CA ASP A 40 10.63 -1.97 5.77
C ASP A 40 9.61 -1.34 6.75
N GLN A 41 10.08 -0.51 7.69
CA GLN A 41 9.23 0.21 8.64
C GLN A 41 8.32 1.24 7.95
N ALA A 42 8.87 2.03 7.03
CA ALA A 42 8.12 3.02 6.26
C ALA A 42 7.05 2.35 5.40
N SER A 43 7.40 1.27 4.70
CA SER A 43 6.48 0.50 3.85
C SER A 43 5.30 -0.06 4.67
N GLN A 44 5.59 -0.64 5.84
CA GLN A 44 4.55 -1.15 6.74
C GLN A 44 3.65 -0.03 7.29
N ALA A 45 4.22 1.13 7.61
CA ALA A 45 3.46 2.29 8.08
C ALA A 45 2.49 2.79 6.99
N ILE A 46 2.92 2.80 5.73
CA ILE A 46 2.09 3.18 4.59
C ILE A 46 0.95 2.19 4.37
N VAL A 47 1.23 0.88 4.35
CA VAL A 47 0.21 -0.17 4.25
C VAL A 47 -0.86 -0.01 5.35
N THR A 48 -0.41 0.25 6.59
CA THR A 48 -1.29 0.46 7.74
C THR A 48 -2.13 1.74 7.59
N PHE A 49 -1.52 2.85 7.16
CA PHE A 49 -2.20 4.13 6.96
C PHE A 49 -3.24 4.05 5.84
N CYS A 50 -2.86 3.48 4.69
CA CYS A 50 -3.71 3.33 3.52
C CYS A 50 -4.73 2.19 3.67
N ARG A 51 -4.54 1.28 4.64
CA ARG A 51 -5.40 0.11 4.89
C ARG A 51 -5.51 -0.82 3.69
N ARG A 52 -4.38 -1.04 3.02
CA ARG A 52 -4.28 -1.89 1.84
C ARG A 52 -2.85 -2.37 1.62
N GLU A 53 -2.72 -3.50 0.96
CA GLU A 53 -1.46 -3.93 0.37
C GLU A 53 -1.21 -3.24 -0.97
N PHE A 54 0.05 -2.93 -1.25
CA PHE A 54 0.49 -2.39 -2.54
C PHE A 54 1.26 -3.40 -3.37
N ALA A 55 1.90 -4.38 -2.73
CA ALA A 55 2.69 -5.40 -3.43
C ALA A 55 1.77 -6.31 -4.26
N ARG A 56 2.23 -6.70 -5.45
CA ARG A 56 1.47 -7.61 -6.31
C ARG A 56 1.44 -9.03 -5.75
N GLU A 57 0.24 -9.55 -5.56
CA GLU A 57 0.00 -10.90 -5.04
C GLU A 57 -1.09 -11.61 -5.85
N THR A 58 -1.05 -12.94 -5.84
CA THR A 58 -2.21 -13.75 -6.23
C THR A 58 -2.96 -14.13 -4.98
N VAL A 59 -4.25 -13.79 -4.92
CA VAL A 59 -5.08 -13.99 -3.74
C VAL A 59 -6.38 -14.70 -4.09
N ARG A 60 -6.96 -15.36 -3.08
CA ARG A 60 -8.26 -16.02 -3.14
C ARG A 60 -9.23 -15.38 -2.16
N GLU A 61 -10.20 -14.71 -2.75
CA GLU A 61 -11.42 -14.11 -2.21
C GLU A 61 -12.58 -15.09 -1.93
N VAL A 62 -12.96 -15.44 -0.69
CA VAL A 62 -14.20 -16.21 -0.44
C VAL A 62 -15.29 -15.36 0.23
N PHE A 63 -16.42 -15.22 -0.46
CA PHE A 63 -17.62 -14.54 0.03
C PHE A 63 -18.71 -15.56 0.37
N ARG A 64 -19.34 -15.39 1.54
CA ARG A 64 -20.49 -16.21 1.99
C ARG A 64 -21.77 -15.41 1.80
N ARG A 65 -22.70 -15.95 1.02
CA ARG A 65 -23.98 -15.30 0.69
C ARG A 65 -23.81 -13.81 0.32
N PRO A 66 -22.98 -13.49 -0.70
CA PRO A 66 -22.60 -12.12 -1.00
C PRO A 66 -23.81 -11.17 -1.10
N GLY A 67 -24.90 -11.59 -1.75
CA GLY A 67 -26.21 -10.92 -1.68
C GLY A 67 -26.31 -9.52 -2.30
N SER A 68 -25.17 -8.83 -2.45
CA SER A 68 -25.00 -7.51 -3.02
C SER A 68 -25.07 -7.50 -4.55
N ALA A 69 -25.32 -6.33 -5.12
CA ALA A 69 -25.28 -6.09 -6.56
C ALA A 69 -23.84 -6.14 -7.10
N ASP A 70 -22.90 -5.68 -6.29
CA ASP A 70 -21.48 -5.52 -6.56
C ASP A 70 -20.65 -6.06 -5.38
N ILE A 71 -19.43 -6.48 -5.66
CA ILE A 71 -18.50 -6.96 -4.64
C ILE A 71 -17.19 -6.20 -4.76
N LEU A 72 -16.84 -5.46 -3.71
CA LEU A 72 -15.53 -4.81 -3.63
C LEU A 72 -14.48 -5.83 -3.17
N LEU A 73 -13.52 -6.13 -4.03
CA LEU A 73 -12.42 -7.04 -3.70
C LEU A 73 -11.46 -6.40 -2.68
N GLU A 74 -10.88 -7.20 -1.79
CA GLU A 74 -10.04 -6.67 -0.69
C GLU A 74 -8.66 -6.17 -1.17
N ARG A 75 -8.20 -6.68 -2.33
CA ARG A 75 -6.93 -6.28 -2.95
C ARG A 75 -7.19 -5.51 -4.23
N ASP A 76 -6.51 -4.38 -4.37
CA ASP A 76 -6.58 -3.54 -5.55
C ASP A 76 -5.17 -2.95 -5.84
N PRO A 77 -4.91 -2.41 -7.05
CA PRO A 77 -5.73 -2.55 -8.24
C PRO A 77 -5.78 -4.01 -8.69
N VAL A 78 -6.93 -4.45 -9.18
CA VAL A 78 -7.09 -5.80 -9.73
C VAL A 78 -6.52 -5.80 -11.15
N ILE A 79 -5.56 -6.68 -11.40
CA ILE A 79 -4.87 -6.81 -12.69
C ILE A 79 -5.61 -7.81 -13.57
N SER A 80 -5.98 -8.96 -13.00
CA SER A 80 -6.70 -10.01 -13.71
C SER A 80 -7.42 -10.95 -12.74
N ILE A 81 -8.56 -11.48 -13.17
CA ILE A 81 -9.23 -12.61 -12.50
C ILE A 81 -8.67 -13.91 -13.09
N THR A 82 -8.12 -14.76 -12.23
CA THR A 82 -7.63 -16.09 -12.60
C THR A 82 -8.80 -17.07 -12.68
N SER A 83 -9.72 -17.03 -11.71
CA SER A 83 -10.94 -17.83 -11.73
C SER A 83 -12.04 -17.25 -10.84
N ALA A 84 -13.29 -17.54 -11.20
CA ALA A 84 -14.45 -17.28 -10.38
C ALA A 84 -15.29 -18.54 -10.28
N ALA A 85 -15.69 -18.93 -9.07
CA ALA A 85 -16.52 -20.10 -8.81
C ALA A 85 -17.68 -19.75 -7.88
N ALA A 86 -18.89 -20.08 -8.29
CA ALA A 86 -20.11 -19.91 -7.50
C ALA A 86 -20.67 -21.28 -7.10
N ASP A 87 -20.95 -21.46 -5.81
CA ASP A 87 -21.50 -22.69 -5.25
C ASP A 87 -20.74 -23.98 -5.66
N GLY A 88 -19.44 -23.86 -5.91
CA GLY A 88 -18.55 -24.94 -6.34
C GLY A 88 -18.42 -25.13 -7.86
N GLY A 89 -19.22 -24.44 -8.67
CA GLY A 89 -19.12 -24.45 -10.12
C GLY A 89 -18.34 -23.25 -10.66
N LEU A 90 -17.45 -23.48 -11.63
CA LEU A 90 -16.76 -22.39 -12.33
C LEU A 90 -17.75 -21.52 -13.11
N LEU A 91 -17.57 -20.21 -13.02
CA LEU A 91 -18.31 -19.23 -13.80
C LEU A 91 -17.58 -18.96 -15.12
N ASP A 92 -18.37 -18.76 -16.17
CA ASP A 92 -17.88 -18.23 -17.44
C ASP A 92 -17.29 -16.82 -17.21
N PRO A 93 -16.10 -16.49 -17.74
CA PRO A 93 -15.56 -15.13 -17.72
C PRO A 93 -16.50 -14.05 -18.25
N LEU A 94 -17.45 -14.38 -19.13
CA LEU A 94 -18.48 -13.46 -19.63
C LEU A 94 -19.65 -13.25 -18.65
N ALA A 95 -19.73 -14.05 -17.59
CA ALA A 95 -20.78 -13.94 -16.57
C ALA A 95 -20.45 -12.93 -15.46
N TYR A 96 -19.32 -12.22 -15.56
CA TYR A 96 -18.93 -11.18 -14.64
C TYR A 96 -18.03 -10.14 -15.32
N GLU A 97 -17.97 -8.95 -14.74
CA GLU A 97 -17.06 -7.89 -15.16
C GLU A 97 -16.49 -7.17 -13.95
N ILE A 98 -15.36 -6.49 -14.15
CA ILE A 98 -14.77 -5.59 -13.15
C ILE A 98 -14.84 -4.17 -13.68
N GLU A 99 -15.38 -3.29 -12.86
CA GLU A 99 -15.32 -1.86 -13.10
C GLU A 99 -14.85 -1.18 -11.82
N ARG A 100 -13.78 -0.36 -11.92
CA ARG A 100 -13.26 0.45 -10.81
C ARG A 100 -12.96 -0.34 -9.51
N GLY A 101 -12.60 -1.61 -9.63
CA GLY A 101 -12.29 -2.48 -8.48
C GLY A 101 -13.50 -3.21 -7.88
N GLU A 102 -14.70 -2.97 -8.41
CA GLU A 102 -15.93 -3.68 -8.05
C GLU A 102 -16.22 -4.78 -9.05
N LEU A 103 -16.55 -5.96 -8.53
CA LEU A 103 -16.91 -7.15 -9.30
C LEU A 103 -18.43 -7.24 -9.43
N TYR A 104 -18.90 -7.22 -10.67
CA TYR A 104 -20.30 -7.30 -11.04
C TYR A 104 -20.62 -8.64 -11.68
N ARG A 105 -21.79 -9.20 -11.38
CA ARG A 105 -22.30 -10.37 -12.09
C ARG A 105 -23.16 -9.94 -13.26
N LEU A 106 -23.03 -10.66 -14.37
CA LEU A 106 -23.76 -10.41 -15.61
C LEU A 106 -24.74 -11.53 -15.94
N GLN A 107 -25.82 -11.15 -16.62
CA GLN A 107 -26.72 -12.04 -17.35
C GLN A 107 -27.02 -11.38 -18.70
N GLY A 108 -26.29 -11.78 -19.75
CA GLY A 108 -26.15 -10.95 -20.94
C GLY A 108 -25.52 -9.61 -20.56
N ASP A 109 -26.06 -8.50 -21.07
CA ASP A 109 -25.53 -7.16 -20.81
C ASP A 109 -26.07 -6.50 -19.51
N ARG A 110 -26.76 -7.26 -18.66
CA ARG A 110 -27.39 -6.73 -17.44
C ARG A 110 -26.64 -7.16 -16.20
N ARG A 111 -26.32 -6.17 -15.35
CA ARG A 111 -25.83 -6.41 -13.99
C ARG A 111 -26.94 -6.99 -13.12
N ILE A 112 -26.65 -8.10 -12.47
CA ILE A 112 -27.56 -8.81 -11.57
C ILE A 112 -26.88 -9.10 -10.23
N GLY A 113 -27.68 -9.31 -9.19
CA GLY A 113 -27.13 -9.58 -7.85
C GLY A 113 -26.43 -10.94 -7.72
N TRP A 114 -25.46 -10.99 -6.82
CA TRP A 114 -24.73 -12.21 -6.44
C TRP A 114 -25.57 -13.13 -5.54
N ARG A 115 -26.61 -13.75 -6.14
CA ARG A 115 -27.54 -14.68 -5.46
C ARG A 115 -27.01 -16.12 -5.35
N PHE A 116 -25.82 -16.29 -4.80
CA PHE A 116 -25.20 -17.60 -4.55
C PHE A 116 -24.99 -17.84 -3.05
N ARG A 117 -24.82 -19.10 -2.63
CA ARG A 117 -24.47 -19.41 -1.22
C ARG A 117 -23.01 -19.10 -0.94
N SER A 118 -22.15 -19.25 -1.93
CA SER A 118 -20.73 -18.91 -1.87
C SER A 118 -20.21 -18.44 -3.22
N LEU A 119 -19.30 -17.48 -3.18
CA LEU A 119 -18.52 -17.03 -4.33
C LEU A 119 -17.04 -17.09 -3.95
N THR A 120 -16.23 -17.72 -4.78
CA THR A 120 -14.78 -17.79 -4.64
C THR A 120 -14.14 -17.15 -5.86
N ILE A 121 -13.31 -16.13 -5.64
CA ILE A 121 -12.61 -15.39 -6.69
C ILE A 121 -11.11 -15.54 -6.45
N GLU A 122 -10.38 -16.04 -7.43
CA GLU A 122 -8.92 -16.03 -7.42
C GLU A 122 -8.42 -15.01 -8.44
N TYR A 123 -7.53 -14.12 -8.02
CA TYR A 123 -7.14 -12.97 -8.83
C TYR A 123 -5.75 -12.44 -8.48
N VAL A 124 -5.15 -11.73 -9.44
CA VAL A 124 -3.89 -11.01 -9.28
C VAL A 124 -4.21 -9.54 -9.03
N ALA A 125 -3.66 -8.98 -7.96
CA ALA A 125 -3.86 -7.57 -7.61
C ALA A 125 -2.61 -6.97 -6.98
N GLY A 126 -2.50 -5.64 -7.09
CA GLY A 126 -1.36 -4.87 -6.58
C GLY A 126 -0.38 -4.44 -7.67
N TYR A 127 0.60 -3.66 -7.24
CA TYR A 127 1.62 -3.03 -8.08
C TYR A 127 2.92 -3.84 -8.07
N LYS A 128 3.63 -3.77 -9.18
CA LYS A 128 5.05 -4.14 -9.26
C LYS A 128 5.86 -3.06 -8.55
N LEU A 129 6.58 -3.48 -7.52
CA LEU A 129 7.29 -2.55 -6.63
C LEU A 129 8.62 -2.08 -7.24
N PRO A 130 9.19 -0.98 -6.74
CA PRO A 130 10.54 -0.57 -7.10
C PRO A 130 11.55 -1.69 -6.86
N GLY A 131 12.44 -1.91 -7.85
CA GLY A 131 13.37 -3.05 -7.88
C GLY A 131 12.84 -4.25 -8.68
N GLU A 132 11.58 -4.25 -9.10
CA GLU A 132 11.02 -5.23 -10.04
C GLU A 132 11.01 -4.71 -11.49
N GLU A 133 11.05 -5.63 -12.46
CA GLU A 133 11.02 -5.26 -13.87
C GLU A 133 9.64 -4.71 -14.29
N GLY A 134 9.67 -3.48 -14.83
CA GLY A 134 8.46 -2.77 -15.25
C GLY A 134 7.58 -2.36 -14.06
N THR A 135 8.20 -1.80 -13.01
CA THR A 135 7.49 -1.23 -11.86
C THR A 135 6.36 -0.30 -12.32
N ASP A 136 5.21 -0.42 -11.67
CA ASP A 136 4.01 0.37 -11.94
C ASP A 136 3.43 0.98 -10.65
N LEU A 137 4.22 0.98 -9.57
CA LEU A 137 3.86 1.67 -8.33
C LEU A 137 3.70 3.18 -8.60
N PRO A 138 2.62 3.82 -8.13
CA PRO A 138 2.47 5.27 -8.27
C PRO A 138 3.63 6.02 -7.60
N ALA A 139 4.21 6.98 -8.32
CA ALA A 139 5.38 7.74 -7.86
C ALA A 139 5.14 8.44 -6.50
N ASP A 140 3.91 8.88 -6.24
CA ASP A 140 3.52 9.49 -4.96
C ASP A 140 3.71 8.54 -3.78
N VAL A 141 3.43 7.24 -3.98
CA VAL A 141 3.54 6.22 -2.92
C VAL A 141 5.02 5.93 -2.61
N GLU A 142 5.85 5.84 -3.64
CA GLU A 142 7.29 5.69 -3.48
C GLU A 142 7.89 6.94 -2.79
N LEU A 143 7.55 8.14 -3.26
CA LEU A 143 8.01 9.38 -2.66
C LEU A 143 7.61 9.47 -1.18
N ALA A 144 6.38 9.08 -0.85
CA ALA A 144 5.94 9.02 0.55
C ALA A 144 6.80 8.08 1.40
N ALA A 145 7.18 6.91 0.87
CA ALA A 145 8.09 5.99 1.55
C ALA A 145 9.47 6.64 1.79
N ILE A 146 10.04 7.29 0.77
CA ILE A 146 11.32 8.00 0.87
C ILE A 146 11.24 9.13 1.91
N ARG A 147 10.15 9.90 1.94
CA ARG A 147 9.93 10.97 2.95
C ARG A 147 9.84 10.42 4.37
N LEU A 148 9.21 9.27 4.57
CA LEU A 148 9.17 8.62 5.89
C LEU A 148 10.55 8.11 6.32
N VAL A 149 11.35 7.58 5.40
CA VAL A 149 12.73 7.19 5.69
C VAL A 149 13.56 8.43 6.06
N GLY A 150 13.43 9.53 5.32
CA GLY A 150 14.10 10.80 5.66
C GLY A 150 13.70 11.35 7.03
N ALA A 151 12.42 11.26 7.40
CA ALA A 151 11.95 11.65 8.74
C ALA A 151 12.49 10.72 9.84
N ALA A 152 12.58 9.41 9.59
CA ALA A 152 13.20 8.47 10.52
C ALA A 152 14.70 8.75 10.71
N LEU A 153 15.42 9.10 9.64
CA LEU A 153 16.83 9.45 9.70
C LEU A 153 17.09 10.75 10.48
N SER A 154 16.27 11.79 10.27
CA SER A 154 16.45 13.08 10.96
C SER A 154 16.20 13.01 12.47
N THR A 155 15.51 11.97 12.94
CA THR A 155 15.30 11.71 14.37
C THR A 155 16.33 10.76 14.96
N GLN A 156 17.10 10.04 14.14
CA GLN A 156 18.08 9.08 14.59
C GLN A 156 19.30 9.78 15.21
N GLY A 157 19.66 9.41 16.44
CA GLY A 157 20.80 9.99 17.15
C GLY A 157 20.52 11.31 17.87
N ARG A 158 19.27 11.80 17.80
CA ARG A 158 18.81 12.97 18.56
C ARG A 158 18.20 12.55 19.90
N ASP A 159 18.36 13.39 20.93
CA ASP A 159 17.57 13.26 22.16
C ASP A 159 16.12 13.72 21.90
N PRO A 160 15.12 12.82 22.00
CA PRO A 160 13.72 13.14 21.72
C PRO A 160 13.10 14.14 22.71
N LEU A 161 13.75 14.43 23.85
CA LEU A 161 13.26 15.39 24.84
C LEU A 161 13.65 16.85 24.53
N ILE A 162 14.65 17.07 23.68
CA ILE A 162 15.13 18.41 23.32
C ILE A 162 14.24 18.98 22.21
N LYS A 163 13.49 20.06 22.48
CA LYS A 163 12.58 20.69 21.50
C LYS A 163 13.18 21.88 20.75
N SER A 164 14.14 22.58 21.36
CA SER A 164 14.84 23.73 20.81
C SER A 164 16.26 23.69 21.32
N GLU A 165 17.22 23.94 20.45
CA GLU A 165 18.62 24.11 20.81
C GLU A 165 19.03 25.53 20.44
N ASP A 166 19.51 26.26 21.45
CA ASP A 166 20.04 27.61 21.31
C ASP A 166 21.50 27.56 21.73
N VAL A 167 22.40 27.93 20.81
CA VAL A 167 23.83 28.05 21.07
C VAL A 167 24.16 29.52 21.01
N ASP A 168 24.41 30.10 22.20
CA ASP A 168 24.64 31.52 22.49
C ASP A 168 25.19 32.33 21.31
N GLY A 169 24.28 32.98 20.57
CA GLY A 169 24.62 33.96 19.53
C GLY A 169 25.17 33.42 18.21
N VAL A 170 25.21 32.10 18.00
CA VAL A 170 25.76 31.48 16.78
C VAL A 170 24.67 30.85 15.91
N SER A 171 23.71 30.13 16.50
CA SER A 171 22.57 29.58 15.76
C SER A 171 21.43 29.18 16.69
N ALA A 172 20.19 29.40 16.24
CA ALA A 172 18.99 28.84 16.84
C ALA A 172 18.38 27.81 15.88
N ILE A 173 18.15 26.58 16.36
CA ILE A 173 17.52 25.50 15.57
C ILE A 173 16.22 25.08 16.27
N THR A 174 15.10 25.38 15.63
CA THR A 174 13.78 24.90 16.05
C THR A 174 13.43 23.65 15.27
N TYR A 175 13.17 22.57 15.97
CA TYR A 175 12.84 21.30 15.33
C TYR A 175 11.34 21.13 15.20
N TRP A 176 10.91 20.66 14.02
CA TRP A 176 9.51 20.30 13.81
C TRP A 176 9.16 18.99 14.53
N VAL A 177 8.02 18.98 15.21
CA VAL A 177 7.45 17.80 15.88
C VAL A 177 6.07 17.56 15.27
N PRO A 178 5.74 16.31 14.86
CA PRO A 178 4.39 15.99 14.42
C PRO A 178 3.35 16.40 15.47
N GLY A 179 2.29 17.08 15.02
CA GLY A 179 1.15 17.42 15.88
C GLY A 179 0.38 16.16 16.29
N SER A 180 -0.41 16.24 17.36
CA SER A 180 -1.19 15.11 17.90
C SER A 180 -2.23 14.51 16.94
N GLN A 181 -2.45 15.12 15.77
CA GLN A 181 -3.37 14.65 14.74
C GLN A 181 -2.65 13.93 13.56
N SER A 182 -1.32 13.97 13.50
CA SER A 182 -0.56 13.26 12.47
C SER A 182 -0.48 11.77 12.80
N THR A 183 -0.85 10.93 11.83
CA THR A 183 -0.78 9.47 11.93
C THR A 183 0.58 8.94 11.46
N LEU A 184 1.24 9.65 10.56
CA LEU A 184 2.59 9.36 10.07
C LEU A 184 3.59 10.41 10.54
N ALA A 185 4.87 10.04 10.51
CA ALA A 185 5.98 10.91 10.90
C ALA A 185 6.26 12.06 9.91
N SER A 186 5.63 12.06 8.73
CA SER A 186 5.76 13.11 7.71
C SER A 186 4.38 13.56 7.21
N PRO A 187 4.02 14.86 7.35
CA PRO A 187 2.76 15.40 6.85
C PRO A 187 2.67 15.40 5.32
N GLU A 188 3.80 15.59 4.64
CA GLU A 188 3.90 15.51 3.18
C GLU A 188 3.57 14.09 2.70
N ALA A 189 4.11 13.07 3.38
CA ALA A 189 3.78 11.67 3.08
C ALA A 189 2.28 11.40 3.27
N GLU A 190 1.63 11.95 4.30
CA GLU A 190 0.18 11.80 4.44
C GLU A 190 -0.60 12.44 3.29
N LEU A 191 -0.21 13.64 2.83
CA LEU A 191 -0.87 14.31 1.71
C LEU A 191 -0.78 13.50 0.43
N LEU A 192 0.40 12.94 0.13
CA LEU A 192 0.61 12.06 -1.01
C LEU A 192 -0.23 10.78 -0.91
N LEU A 193 -0.40 10.23 0.30
CA LEU A 193 -1.08 8.96 0.52
C LEU A 193 -2.61 9.06 0.66
N LYS A 194 -3.16 10.26 0.85
CA LYS A 194 -4.62 10.49 1.00
C LYS A 194 -5.46 9.82 -0.10
N PRO A 195 -5.13 9.95 -1.41
CA PRO A 195 -5.92 9.33 -2.48
C PRO A 195 -5.92 7.80 -2.46
N TYR A 196 -4.89 7.18 -1.86
CA TYR A 196 -4.69 5.73 -1.85
C TYR A 196 -5.29 5.05 -0.61
N ARG A 197 -5.87 5.83 0.32
CA ARG A 197 -6.42 5.32 1.56
C ARG A 197 -7.80 4.71 1.37
N ARG A 198 -7.94 3.44 1.72
CA ARG A 198 -9.23 2.73 1.69
C ARG A 198 -10.12 3.18 2.84
N MET A 199 -11.33 3.62 2.50
CA MET A 199 -12.36 3.93 3.49
C MET A 199 -12.93 2.62 4.05
N LEU A 200 -13.08 2.56 5.38
CA LEU A 200 -13.86 1.49 6.00
C LEU A 200 -15.32 1.83 5.79
N ILE A 201 -16.00 1.10 4.91
CA ILE A 201 -17.45 1.11 4.84
C ILE A 201 -17.90 0.15 5.95
N GLY A 202 -18.37 0.71 7.06
CA GLY A 202 -18.91 -0.02 8.20
C GLY A 202 -20.41 -0.22 8.09
#